data_AF-A0A916H229-F1
#
_entry.id   AF-A0A916H229-F1
#
_cell.length_a   1.000
_cell.length_b   1.000
_cell.length_c   1.000
_cell.angle_alpha   90.00
_cell.angle_beta   90.00
_cell.angle_gamma   90.00
#
_symmetry.space_group_name_H-M   'P 1'
#
loop_
_entity.id
_entity.type
_entity.pdbx_description
1 polymer ?
#
loop_
_entity_poly.entity_id
_entity_poly.type
_entity_poly.pdbx_seq_one_letter_code
_entity_poly.pdbx_strand_id
1 'polypeptide(L)'
;MIIITDPRCTEYSQPGHPERPARIARTVEKFHEQNILPITWSSPGPVREEQLLRAHSRPLIERLGAPTDFDTDTPAYPNIRAHAERSVGGALLALDAANRGEPAFSLLRPPGHHATPDRAMGFCYLNSVAIAVLEALARGQRRVAVFDFDVHHGNGTEDILRCRPDCAFFSIHQFPAYPGTGESSHQNIHNYPVPPGAPRSEYRQNLADAFEALRRYEPTLIAVSAGFDAYYGDPLSDA
;
A
#
# COMPACT_ATOMS: atom_id res chain seq x y z
N MET A 1 19.60 2.04 -4.04
CA MET A 1 18.20 2.18 -3.60
C MET A 1 18.15 1.92 -2.10
N ILE A 2 17.28 2.63 -1.37
CA ILE A 2 17.08 2.37 0.05
C ILE A 2 16.02 1.26 0.20
N ILE A 3 16.33 0.18 0.90
CA ILE A 3 15.36 -0.86 1.28
C ILE A 3 15.07 -0.72 2.77
N ILE A 4 13.81 -0.47 3.10
CA ILE A 4 13.37 -0.26 4.48
C ILE A 4 12.64 -1.52 4.94
N THR A 5 13.20 -2.22 5.91
CA THR A 5 12.60 -3.43 6.48
C THR A 5 12.89 -3.55 7.98
N ASP A 6 12.17 -4.43 8.66
CA ASP A 6 12.29 -4.67 10.09
C ASP A 6 12.01 -6.15 10.37
N PRO A 7 12.91 -6.92 11.02
CA PRO A 7 12.65 -8.32 11.34
C PRO A 7 11.32 -8.56 12.08
N ARG A 8 10.86 -7.59 12.87
CA ARG A 8 9.58 -7.67 13.61
C ARG A 8 8.36 -7.77 12.71
N CYS A 9 8.46 -7.39 11.43
CA CYS A 9 7.37 -7.62 10.48
C CYS A 9 7.15 -9.12 10.17
N THR A 10 7.96 -10.03 10.73
CA THR A 10 7.81 -11.49 10.62
C THR A 10 7.25 -12.17 11.87
N GLU A 11 6.93 -11.41 12.93
CA GLU A 11 6.57 -11.96 14.25
C GLU A 11 5.09 -12.35 14.41
N TYR A 12 4.22 -11.98 13.47
CA TYR A 12 2.79 -12.30 13.53
C TYR A 12 2.34 -13.11 12.31
N SER A 13 1.47 -14.09 12.56
CA SER A 13 0.83 -14.94 11.55
C SER A 13 -0.25 -15.82 12.18
N GLN A 14 -1.13 -16.35 11.34
CA GLN A 14 -2.03 -17.46 11.65
C GLN A 14 -1.83 -18.58 10.62
N PRO A 15 -1.89 -19.87 11.02
CA PRO A 15 -1.84 -20.98 10.08
C PRO A 15 -2.90 -20.85 8.98
N GLY A 16 -2.49 -21.06 7.73
CA GLY A 16 -3.39 -20.98 6.56
C GLY A 16 -3.64 -19.56 6.02
N HIS A 17 -3.29 -18.51 6.77
CA HIS A 17 -3.46 -17.14 6.29
C HIS A 17 -2.42 -16.80 5.18
N PRO A 18 -2.84 -16.23 4.04
CA PRO A 18 -1.94 -15.97 2.91
C PRO A 18 -0.97 -14.82 3.18
N GLU A 19 -1.41 -13.79 3.91
CA GLU A 19 -0.55 -12.71 4.40
C GLU A 19 0.30 -13.23 5.56
N ARG A 20 1.56 -13.60 5.27
CA ARG A 20 2.42 -14.38 6.18
C ARG A 20 3.89 -13.95 6.15
N PRO A 21 4.67 -14.25 7.21
CA PRO A 21 6.08 -13.87 7.34
C PRO A 21 6.98 -14.20 6.15
N ALA A 22 6.75 -15.36 5.52
CA ALA A 22 7.54 -15.82 4.37
C ALA A 22 7.50 -14.86 3.17
N ARG A 23 6.47 -13.99 3.07
CA ARG A 23 6.38 -12.94 2.03
C ARG A 23 7.51 -11.91 2.15
N ILE A 24 8.02 -11.65 3.36
CA ILE A 24 9.15 -10.75 3.57
C ILE A 24 10.46 -11.51 3.71
N ALA A 25 10.51 -12.56 4.56
CA ALA A 25 11.76 -13.26 4.85
C ALA A 25 12.46 -13.76 3.58
N ARG A 26 11.70 -14.39 2.66
CA ARG A 26 12.24 -14.88 1.38
C ARG A 26 12.66 -13.75 0.44
N THR A 27 11.97 -12.62 0.48
CA THR A 27 12.30 -11.45 -0.34
C THR A 27 13.59 -10.77 0.18
N VAL A 28 13.76 -10.70 1.49
CA VAL A 28 14.99 -10.21 2.14
C VAL A 28 16.18 -11.11 1.78
N GLU A 29 16.02 -12.45 1.85
CA GLU A 29 17.03 -13.41 1.39
C GLU A 29 17.44 -13.14 -0.06
N LYS A 30 16.47 -12.96 -0.98
CA LYS A 30 16.74 -12.65 -2.39
C LYS A 30 17.48 -11.32 -2.58
N PHE A 31 17.16 -10.29 -1.80
CA PHE A 31 17.88 -9.02 -1.83
C PHE A 31 19.31 -9.10 -1.31
N HIS A 32 19.59 -10.02 -0.37
CA HIS A 32 20.95 -10.29 0.09
C HIS A 32 21.77 -11.15 -0.90
N GLU A 33 21.13 -12.05 -1.64
CA GLU A 33 21.79 -12.94 -2.62
C GLU A 33 22.16 -12.24 -3.93
N GLN A 34 21.42 -11.20 -4.31
CA GLN A 34 21.64 -10.49 -5.57
C GLN A 34 22.79 -9.47 -5.48
N ASN A 35 23.47 -9.23 -6.62
CA ASN A 35 24.56 -8.24 -6.74
C ASN A 35 24.30 -7.20 -7.86
N ILE A 36 23.06 -7.09 -8.31
CA ILE A 36 22.64 -6.24 -9.45
C ILE A 36 22.33 -4.83 -8.98
N LEU A 37 21.65 -4.71 -7.84
CA LEU A 37 21.16 -3.46 -7.28
C LEU A 37 22.00 -3.11 -6.04
N PRO A 38 22.62 -1.92 -6.00
CA PRO A 38 23.22 -1.41 -4.78
C PRO A 38 22.11 -1.07 -3.77
N ILE A 39 22.12 -1.76 -2.63
CA ILE A 39 21.11 -1.62 -1.57
C ILE A 39 21.72 -0.96 -0.34
N THR A 40 21.04 0.08 0.14
CA THR A 40 21.24 0.65 1.48
C THR A 40 20.10 0.16 2.36
N TRP A 41 20.41 -0.60 3.41
CA TRP A 41 19.40 -1.10 4.34
C TRP A 41 19.03 -0.03 5.37
N SER A 42 17.76 0.05 5.74
CA SER A 42 17.25 0.96 6.76
C SER A 42 16.11 0.32 7.54
N SER A 43 15.89 0.80 8.76
CA SER A 43 14.74 0.41 9.60
C SER A 43 13.68 1.51 9.61
N PRO A 44 12.39 1.17 9.79
CA PRO A 44 11.32 2.17 9.84
C PRO A 44 11.54 3.18 10.97
N GLY A 45 11.19 4.44 10.70
CA GLY A 45 11.24 5.52 11.69
C GLY A 45 10.08 5.48 12.69
N PRO A 46 10.13 6.31 13.75
CA PRO A 46 9.01 6.47 14.67
C PRO A 46 7.81 7.13 13.97
N VAL A 47 6.60 6.79 14.41
CA VAL A 47 5.36 7.38 13.92
C VAL A 47 4.71 8.21 15.02
N ARG A 48 4.32 9.43 14.68
CA ARG A 48 3.56 10.31 15.58
C ARG A 48 2.07 10.07 15.38
N GLU A 49 1.29 10.16 16.45
CA GLU A 49 -0.15 9.92 16.36
C GLU A 49 -0.86 10.91 15.41
N GLU A 50 -0.39 12.15 15.32
CA GLU A 50 -0.86 13.13 14.35
C GLU A 50 -0.75 12.67 12.88
N GLN A 51 0.25 11.82 12.55
CA GLN A 51 0.43 11.28 11.21
C GLN A 51 -0.62 10.21 10.92
N LEU A 52 -0.94 9.36 11.92
CA LEU A 52 -2.02 8.37 11.81
C LEU A 52 -3.38 9.05 11.62
N LEU A 53 -3.64 10.10 12.40
CA LEU A 53 -4.88 10.88 12.37
C LEU A 53 -5.11 11.65 11.07
N ARG A 54 -4.11 11.73 10.18
CA ARG A 54 -4.33 12.30 8.84
C ARG A 54 -5.25 11.43 7.99
N ALA A 55 -5.10 10.12 8.11
CA ALA A 55 -5.77 9.14 7.26
C ALA A 55 -6.89 8.40 8.00
N HIS A 56 -6.74 8.17 9.31
CA HIS A 56 -7.64 7.32 10.08
C HIS A 56 -8.29 8.07 11.23
N SER A 57 -9.50 7.65 11.58
CA SER A 57 -10.18 8.16 12.75
C SER A 57 -9.55 7.63 14.04
N ARG A 58 -9.70 8.42 15.10
CA ARG A 58 -9.27 8.03 16.44
C ARG A 58 -9.89 6.68 16.89
N PRO A 59 -11.19 6.41 16.68
CA PRO A 59 -11.77 5.10 16.98
C PRO A 59 -11.07 3.93 16.30
N LEU A 60 -10.71 4.03 15.02
CA LEU A 60 -9.97 2.96 14.34
C LEU A 60 -8.59 2.74 14.97
N ILE A 61 -7.83 3.81 15.23
CA ILE A 61 -6.49 3.72 15.83
C ILE A 61 -6.53 3.07 17.22
N GLU A 62 -7.53 3.43 18.03
CA GLU A 62 -7.74 2.84 19.36
C GLU A 62 -8.16 1.36 19.26
N ARG A 63 -9.01 1.02 18.27
CA ARG A 63 -9.46 -0.35 18.01
C ARG A 63 -8.32 -1.31 17.68
N LEU A 64 -7.20 -0.83 17.13
CA LEU A 64 -6.00 -1.66 16.86
C LEU A 64 -5.38 -2.31 18.10
N GLY A 65 -5.71 -1.84 19.30
CA GLY A 65 -5.28 -2.44 20.57
C GLY A 65 -6.19 -3.55 21.09
N ALA A 66 -7.35 -3.80 20.45
CA ALA A 66 -8.36 -4.70 20.97
C ALA A 66 -8.20 -6.14 20.42
N PRO A 67 -8.47 -7.18 21.22
CA PRO A 67 -8.17 -8.58 20.89
C PRO A 67 -9.29 -9.27 20.10
N THR A 68 -9.98 -8.54 19.23
CA THR A 68 -11.11 -9.08 18.45
C THR A 68 -10.88 -8.76 17.00
N ASP A 69 -11.01 -9.78 16.14
CA ASP A 69 -10.83 -9.66 14.70
C ASP A 69 -11.65 -8.51 14.10
N PHE A 70 -11.14 -7.93 13.01
CA PHE A 70 -11.74 -6.78 12.35
C PHE A 70 -12.80 -7.21 11.33
N ASP A 71 -12.53 -8.32 10.65
CA ASP A 71 -13.47 -9.09 9.84
C ASP A 71 -12.94 -10.53 9.64
N THR A 72 -13.50 -11.26 8.68
CA THR A 72 -13.19 -12.67 8.45
C THR A 72 -11.78 -12.93 7.93
N ASP A 73 -11.13 -11.92 7.36
CA ASP A 73 -9.81 -12.04 6.74
C ASP A 73 -8.77 -11.12 7.38
N THR A 74 -9.15 -10.29 8.35
CA THR A 74 -8.25 -9.36 9.04
C THR A 74 -8.23 -9.65 10.54
N PRO A 75 -7.36 -10.58 10.99
CA PRO A 75 -7.34 -11.03 12.38
C PRO A 75 -6.77 -9.97 13.34
N ALA A 76 -7.14 -10.04 14.61
CA ALA A 76 -6.47 -9.30 15.66
C ALA A 76 -5.23 -10.07 16.16
N TYR A 77 -4.05 -9.65 15.71
CA TYR A 77 -2.79 -10.18 16.24
C TYR A 77 -2.33 -9.43 17.49
N PRO A 78 -1.61 -10.10 18.42
CA PRO A 78 -0.87 -9.40 19.46
C PRO A 78 0.04 -8.33 18.86
N ASN A 79 0.04 -7.12 19.43
CA ASN A 79 0.85 -5.98 18.98
C ASN A 79 0.61 -5.53 17.52
N ILE A 80 -0.53 -5.88 16.90
CA ILE A 80 -0.77 -5.54 15.50
C ILE A 80 -0.69 -4.04 15.21
N ARG A 81 -1.13 -3.19 16.16
CA ARG A 81 -0.93 -1.74 16.09
C ARG A 81 0.53 -1.36 15.87
N ALA A 82 1.44 -1.92 16.67
CA ALA A 82 2.87 -1.61 16.57
C ALA A 82 3.47 -2.10 15.25
N HIS A 83 3.02 -3.25 14.72
CA HIS A 83 3.45 -3.72 13.40
C HIS A 83 2.92 -2.82 12.27
N ALA A 84 1.67 -2.38 12.34
CA ALA A 84 1.09 -1.45 11.37
C ALA A 84 1.79 -0.07 11.41
N GLU A 85 2.08 0.44 12.61
CA GLU A 85 2.88 1.67 12.79
C GLU A 85 4.30 1.52 12.20
N ARG A 86 4.92 0.33 12.23
CA ARG A 86 6.20 0.10 11.52
C ARG A 86 6.05 0.26 10.02
N SER A 87 5.02 -0.33 9.41
CA SER A 87 4.73 -0.14 7.97
C SER A 87 4.56 1.34 7.63
N VAL A 88 3.85 2.10 8.48
CA VAL A 88 3.71 3.56 8.32
C VAL A 88 5.07 4.26 8.45
N GLY A 89 5.88 3.92 9.45
CA GLY A 89 7.21 4.48 9.65
C GLY A 89 8.17 4.20 8.49
N GLY A 90 7.99 3.07 7.81
CA GLY A 90 8.71 2.74 6.57
C GLY A 90 8.28 3.62 5.41
N ALA A 91 6.98 3.84 5.22
CA ALA A 91 6.46 4.72 4.18
C ALA A 91 6.85 6.19 4.39
N LEU A 92 6.86 6.67 5.64
CA LEU A 92 7.30 8.02 5.99
C LEU A 92 8.81 8.22 5.76
N LEU A 93 9.63 7.23 6.09
CA LEU A 93 11.06 7.27 5.77
C LEU A 93 11.30 7.22 4.25
N ALA A 94 10.49 6.45 3.51
CA ALA A 94 10.54 6.43 2.05
C ALA A 94 10.16 7.80 1.43
N LEU A 95 9.16 8.49 2.00
CA LEU A 95 8.83 9.86 1.65
C LEU A 95 10.03 10.81 1.86
N ASP A 96 10.69 10.72 3.01
CA ASP A 96 11.87 11.55 3.30
C ASP A 96 13.01 11.29 2.31
N ALA A 97 13.23 10.03 1.92
CA ALA A 97 14.19 9.66 0.88
C ALA A 97 13.81 10.22 -0.49
N ALA A 98 12.55 10.07 -0.90
CA ALA A 98 12.06 10.59 -2.17
C ALA A 98 12.25 12.12 -2.28
N ASN A 99 12.04 12.85 -1.18
CA ASN A 99 12.29 14.30 -1.12
C ASN A 99 13.76 14.70 -1.29
N ARG A 100 14.70 13.78 -1.05
CA ARG A 100 16.13 13.96 -1.35
C ARG A 100 16.51 13.48 -2.75
N GLY A 101 15.56 13.00 -3.54
CA GLY A 101 15.82 12.38 -4.84
C GLY A 101 16.33 10.94 -4.76
N GLU A 102 16.16 10.28 -3.61
CA GLU A 102 16.62 8.91 -3.38
C GLU A 102 15.45 7.92 -3.50
N PRO A 103 15.49 6.94 -4.44
CA PRO A 103 14.45 5.93 -4.52
C PRO A 103 14.52 5.00 -3.29
N ALA A 104 13.36 4.77 -2.69
CA ALA A 104 13.19 3.93 -1.51
C ALA A 104 12.05 2.92 -1.71
N PHE A 105 12.21 1.74 -1.10
CA PHE A 105 11.20 0.68 -1.11
C PHE A 105 10.95 0.20 0.33
N SER A 106 9.70 0.32 0.78
CA SER A 106 9.28 -0.17 2.09
C SER A 106 8.84 -1.63 1.96
N LEU A 107 9.69 -2.55 2.41
CA LEU A 107 9.46 -3.98 2.45
C LEU A 107 8.98 -4.37 3.86
N LEU A 108 7.73 -4.04 4.17
CA LEU A 108 7.12 -4.24 5.48
C LEU A 108 5.74 -4.88 5.37
N ARG A 109 5.32 -5.48 6.50
CA ARG A 109 3.97 -5.98 6.75
C ARG A 109 3.50 -5.42 8.09
N PRO A 110 2.18 -5.18 8.29
CA PRO A 110 1.07 -5.50 7.37
C PRO A 110 0.97 -4.56 6.16
N PRO A 111 0.21 -4.95 5.10
CA PRO A 111 -0.14 -4.06 4.00
C PRO A 111 -1.10 -2.95 4.45
N GLY A 112 -1.49 -2.05 3.53
CA GLY A 112 -2.24 -0.85 3.90
C GLY A 112 -3.38 -0.40 2.98
N HIS A 113 -3.38 -0.71 1.68
CA HIS A 113 -4.24 -0.01 0.72
C HIS A 113 -5.77 -0.26 0.86
N HIS A 114 -6.18 -1.29 1.62
CA HIS A 114 -7.58 -1.57 1.94
C HIS A 114 -8.07 -0.87 3.22
N ALA A 115 -7.16 -0.39 4.09
CA ALA A 115 -7.54 0.28 5.33
C ALA A 115 -8.17 1.64 5.02
N THR A 116 -9.45 1.80 5.34
CA THR A 116 -10.22 3.03 5.14
C THR A 116 -10.05 3.97 6.35
N PRO A 117 -10.65 5.18 6.36
CA PRO A 117 -10.59 6.05 7.53
C PRO A 117 -11.07 5.38 8.83
N ASP A 118 -12.07 4.50 8.73
CA ASP A 118 -12.77 3.94 9.89
C ASP A 118 -12.71 2.41 9.98
N ARG A 119 -12.10 1.72 9.01
CA ARG A 119 -12.09 0.26 8.95
C ARG A 119 -10.73 -0.32 8.57
N ALA A 120 -10.26 -1.28 9.36
CA ALA A 120 -9.25 -2.26 8.95
C ALA A 120 -9.95 -3.44 8.27
N MET A 121 -9.45 -3.88 7.11
CA MET A 121 -10.00 -4.94 6.27
C MET A 121 -8.98 -5.39 5.22
N GLY A 122 -9.18 -6.55 4.59
CA GLY A 122 -8.31 -7.05 3.51
C GLY A 122 -6.84 -7.11 3.95
N PHE A 123 -6.58 -7.67 5.12
CA PHE A 123 -5.25 -7.75 5.74
C PHE A 123 -4.63 -6.40 6.17
N CYS A 124 -5.31 -5.27 5.91
CA CYS A 124 -4.76 -3.93 6.10
C CYS A 124 -5.30 -3.29 7.38
N TYR A 125 -4.40 -2.72 8.19
CA TYR A 125 -4.73 -2.10 9.48
C TYR A 125 -4.54 -0.58 9.50
N LEU A 126 -3.51 -0.09 8.83
CA LEU A 126 -3.22 1.33 8.61
C LEU A 126 -2.75 1.52 7.17
N ASN A 127 -3.24 2.54 6.49
CA ASN A 127 -2.90 2.83 5.11
C ASN A 127 -1.60 3.63 5.04
N SER A 128 -0.47 2.91 5.02
CA SER A 128 0.87 3.49 5.04
C SER A 128 1.13 4.44 3.86
N VAL A 129 0.67 4.08 2.66
CA VAL A 129 0.80 4.91 1.45
C VAL A 129 -0.03 6.19 1.56
N ALA A 130 -1.30 6.09 1.95
CA ALA A 130 -2.15 7.26 2.11
C ALA A 130 -1.62 8.20 3.22
N ILE A 131 -1.15 7.66 4.35
CA ILE A 131 -0.53 8.47 5.41
C ILE A 131 0.70 9.23 4.88
N ALA A 132 1.58 8.57 4.12
CA ALA A 132 2.75 9.22 3.53
C ALA A 132 2.35 10.33 2.55
N VAL A 133 1.35 10.11 1.71
CA VAL A 133 0.82 11.13 0.80
C VAL A 133 0.25 12.32 1.57
N LEU A 134 -0.57 12.07 2.59
CA LEU A 134 -1.17 13.15 3.38
C LEU A 134 -0.13 13.92 4.20
N GLU A 135 0.93 13.26 4.65
CA GLU A 135 2.08 13.92 5.27
C GLU A 135 2.83 14.79 4.26
N ALA A 136 3.03 14.33 3.01
CA ALA A 136 3.63 15.13 1.95
C ALA A 136 2.81 16.40 1.66
N LEU A 137 1.48 16.26 1.54
CA LEU A 137 0.56 17.39 1.36
C LEU A 137 0.61 18.36 2.54
N ALA A 138 0.65 17.86 3.77
CA ALA A 138 0.75 18.69 4.96
C ALA A 138 2.08 19.48 5.04
N ARG A 139 3.14 18.98 4.39
CA ARG A 139 4.42 19.68 4.23
C ARG A 139 4.43 20.65 3.04
N GLY A 140 3.29 20.85 2.38
CA GLY A 140 3.10 21.82 1.31
C GLY A 140 3.37 21.29 -0.11
N GLN A 141 3.59 19.97 -0.26
CA GLN A 141 3.67 19.39 -1.61
C GLN A 141 2.32 19.41 -2.30
N ARG A 142 2.35 19.46 -3.63
CA ARG A 142 1.16 19.45 -4.50
C ARG A 142 1.41 18.55 -5.69
N ARG A 143 0.34 18.08 -6.32
CA ARG A 143 0.41 17.08 -7.39
C ARG A 143 1.12 15.82 -6.93
N VAL A 144 0.69 15.26 -5.81
CA VAL A 144 1.20 13.97 -5.32
C VAL A 144 0.36 12.86 -5.93
N ALA A 145 0.98 11.84 -6.51
CA ALA A 145 0.25 10.72 -7.09
C ALA A 145 0.45 9.44 -6.28
N VAL A 146 -0.60 8.63 -6.18
CA VAL A 146 -0.50 7.21 -5.82
C VAL A 146 -0.71 6.38 -7.08
N PHE A 147 0.23 5.49 -7.36
CA PHE A 147 0.10 4.47 -8.39
C PHE A 147 -0.01 3.10 -7.73
N ASP A 148 -1.17 2.46 -7.88
CA ASP A 148 -1.50 1.17 -7.26
C ASP A 148 -1.65 0.11 -8.34
N PHE A 149 -0.78 -0.89 -8.30
CA PHE A 149 -0.81 -2.03 -9.21
C PHE A 149 -1.02 -3.36 -8.48
N ASP A 150 -1.42 -3.31 -7.19
CA ASP A 150 -1.99 -4.48 -6.53
C ASP A 150 -3.22 -4.94 -7.31
N VAL A 151 -3.42 -6.26 -7.40
CA VAL A 151 -4.53 -6.81 -8.19
C VAL A 151 -5.89 -6.47 -7.59
N HIS A 152 -5.95 -6.19 -6.29
CA HIS A 152 -7.15 -5.76 -5.61
C HIS A 152 -7.28 -4.25 -5.65
N HIS A 153 -8.51 -3.76 -5.81
CA HIS A 153 -8.74 -2.32 -5.75
C HIS A 153 -8.35 -1.77 -4.36
N GLY A 154 -7.45 -0.78 -4.34
CA GLY A 154 -7.03 -0.05 -3.14
C GLY A 154 -8.12 0.88 -2.57
N ASN A 155 -9.26 0.30 -2.18
CA ASN A 155 -10.47 1.01 -1.74
C ASN A 155 -10.23 1.94 -0.54
N GLY A 156 -9.32 1.58 0.36
CA GLY A 156 -8.96 2.42 1.50
C GLY A 156 -8.22 3.68 1.05
N THR A 157 -7.29 3.53 0.11
CA THR A 157 -6.57 4.65 -0.50
C THR A 157 -7.53 5.58 -1.25
N GLU A 158 -8.46 5.03 -2.03
CA GLU A 158 -9.51 5.81 -2.70
C GLU A 158 -10.35 6.59 -1.67
N ASP A 159 -10.85 5.92 -0.63
CA ASP A 159 -11.71 6.52 0.41
C ASP A 159 -11.02 7.67 1.16
N ILE A 160 -9.72 7.53 1.44
CA ILE A 160 -8.90 8.53 2.14
C ILE A 160 -8.55 9.73 1.24
N LEU A 161 -8.30 9.49 -0.05
CA LEU A 161 -7.76 10.48 -0.98
C LEU A 161 -8.80 11.12 -1.90
N ARG A 162 -10.01 10.58 -2.01
CA ARG A 162 -11.07 11.19 -2.83
C ARG A 162 -11.36 12.64 -2.39
N CYS A 163 -11.80 13.46 -3.34
CA CYS A 163 -12.12 14.87 -3.12
C CYS A 163 -10.93 15.74 -2.65
N ARG A 164 -9.68 15.28 -2.80
CA ARG A 164 -8.47 16.07 -2.47
C ARG A 164 -7.80 16.58 -3.75
N PRO A 165 -7.81 17.89 -4.03
CA PRO A 165 -7.37 18.42 -5.32
C PRO A 165 -5.86 18.31 -5.58
N ASP A 166 -5.04 18.26 -4.53
CA ASP A 166 -3.58 18.24 -4.65
C ASP A 166 -2.99 16.82 -4.76
N CYS A 167 -3.83 15.78 -4.88
CA CYS A 167 -3.36 14.42 -5.15
C CYS A 167 -4.27 13.66 -6.12
N ALA A 168 -3.72 12.66 -6.80
CA ALA A 168 -4.45 11.76 -7.68
C ALA A 168 -4.12 10.29 -7.35
N PHE A 169 -5.11 9.41 -7.49
CA PHE A 169 -4.99 7.97 -7.31
C PHE A 169 -5.21 7.27 -8.64
N PHE A 170 -4.28 6.40 -9.02
CA PHE A 170 -4.35 5.60 -10.24
C PHE A 170 -4.27 4.13 -9.82
N SER A 171 -5.31 3.35 -10.07
CA SER A 171 -5.36 1.94 -9.69
C SER A 171 -5.70 1.07 -10.88
N ILE A 172 -4.88 0.04 -11.10
CA ILE A 172 -5.16 -1.05 -12.04
C ILE A 172 -5.40 -2.29 -11.21
N HIS A 173 -6.58 -2.89 -11.36
CA HIS A 173 -7.02 -3.99 -10.51
C HIS A 173 -8.01 -4.87 -11.23
N GLN A 174 -8.14 -6.11 -10.78
CA GLN A 174 -9.16 -7.03 -11.25
C GLN A 174 -10.55 -6.55 -10.81
N PHE A 175 -11.53 -6.54 -11.73
CA PHE A 175 -12.93 -6.27 -11.42
C PHE A 175 -13.87 -7.02 -12.38
N PRO A 176 -14.91 -7.71 -11.89
CA PRO A 176 -15.31 -7.87 -10.49
C PRO A 176 -14.37 -8.79 -9.70
N ALA A 177 -13.96 -8.36 -8.51
CA ALA A 177 -13.15 -9.12 -7.55
C ALA A 177 -13.33 -8.53 -6.15
N TYR A 178 -12.73 -9.13 -5.10
CA TYR A 178 -12.57 -8.44 -3.82
C TYR A 178 -11.79 -7.13 -4.05
N PRO A 179 -12.17 -5.98 -3.45
CA PRO A 179 -13.21 -5.77 -2.43
C PRO A 179 -14.59 -5.38 -2.98
N GLY A 180 -14.83 -5.52 -4.29
CA GLY A 180 -16.12 -5.21 -4.93
C GLY A 180 -16.33 -3.71 -5.23
N THR A 181 -15.25 -2.93 -5.28
CA THR A 181 -15.27 -1.49 -5.60
C THR A 181 -14.25 -1.18 -6.71
N GLY A 182 -14.17 0.07 -7.17
CA GLY A 182 -13.20 0.48 -8.19
C GLY A 182 -13.70 0.40 -9.64
N GLU A 183 -15.00 0.17 -9.87
CA GLU A 183 -15.55 0.02 -11.23
C GLU A 183 -15.39 1.27 -12.11
N SER A 184 -15.45 2.46 -11.52
CA SER A 184 -15.50 3.72 -12.26
C SER A 184 -14.54 4.76 -11.70
N SER A 185 -13.99 5.59 -12.59
CA SER A 185 -13.20 6.77 -12.24
C SER A 185 -14.08 7.95 -11.85
N HIS A 186 -13.60 8.81 -10.95
CA HIS A 186 -14.29 10.04 -10.54
C HIS A 186 -13.31 11.08 -9.99
N GLN A 187 -13.45 12.35 -10.37
CA GLN A 187 -12.60 13.45 -9.89
C GLN A 187 -11.08 13.15 -10.00
N ASN A 188 -10.41 12.94 -8.87
CA ASN A 188 -8.98 12.65 -8.75
C ASN A 188 -8.67 11.14 -8.63
N ILE A 189 -9.68 10.31 -8.81
CA ILE A 189 -9.63 8.85 -8.76
C ILE A 189 -9.71 8.31 -10.19
N HIS A 190 -8.68 7.56 -10.58
CA HIS A 190 -8.51 7.00 -11.91
C HIS A 190 -8.40 5.47 -11.79
N ASN A 191 -9.53 4.80 -11.95
CA ASN A 191 -9.63 3.35 -11.88
C ASN A 191 -9.57 2.73 -13.29
N TYR A 192 -8.77 1.68 -13.43
CA TYR A 192 -8.55 0.90 -14.64
C TYR A 192 -8.89 -0.57 -14.35
N PRO A 193 -10.19 -0.91 -14.25
CA PRO A 193 -10.64 -2.26 -13.96
C PRO A 193 -10.29 -3.22 -15.10
N VAL A 194 -9.79 -4.40 -14.77
CA VAL A 194 -9.48 -5.48 -15.70
C VAL A 194 -10.36 -6.69 -15.40
N PRO A 195 -11.07 -7.28 -16.38
CA PRO A 195 -11.88 -8.47 -16.13
C PRO A 195 -11.07 -9.67 -15.62
N PRO A 196 -11.62 -10.51 -14.73
CA PRO A 196 -11.00 -11.77 -14.33
C PRO A 196 -10.73 -12.66 -15.56
N GLY A 197 -9.55 -13.28 -15.61
CA GLY A 197 -9.12 -14.13 -16.72
C GLY A 197 -8.83 -13.37 -18.02
N ALA A 198 -8.73 -12.03 -17.98
CA ALA A 198 -8.35 -11.25 -19.15
C ALA A 198 -6.96 -11.67 -19.67
N PRO A 199 -6.74 -11.64 -21.00
CA PRO A 199 -5.42 -11.92 -21.53
C PRO A 199 -4.37 -10.94 -20.98
N ARG A 200 -3.16 -11.44 -20.70
CA ARG A 200 -2.03 -10.62 -20.23
C ARG A 200 -1.80 -9.33 -21.04
N SER A 201 -2.07 -9.35 -22.35
CA SER A 201 -1.96 -8.17 -23.21
C SER A 201 -2.93 -7.05 -22.81
N GLU A 202 -4.14 -7.40 -22.38
CA GLU A 202 -5.17 -6.46 -21.93
C GLU A 202 -4.81 -5.86 -20.57
N TYR A 203 -4.34 -6.67 -19.61
CA TYR A 203 -3.83 -6.15 -18.33
C TYR A 203 -2.67 -5.18 -18.56
N ARG A 204 -1.72 -5.54 -19.44
CA ARG A 204 -0.59 -4.68 -19.80
C ARG A 204 -1.01 -3.39 -20.50
N GLN A 205 -2.07 -3.42 -21.31
CA GLN A 205 -2.59 -2.22 -21.95
C GLN A 205 -3.21 -1.28 -20.91
N ASN A 206 -4.03 -1.79 -19.99
CA ASN A 206 -4.59 -1.00 -18.89
C ASN A 206 -3.49 -0.40 -18.00
N LEU A 207 -2.45 -1.18 -17.67
CA LEU A 207 -1.28 -0.69 -16.96
C LEU A 207 -0.57 0.44 -17.70
N ALA A 208 -0.41 0.32 -19.02
CA ALA A 208 0.20 1.36 -19.84
C ALA A 208 -0.67 2.63 -19.91
N ASP A 209 -1.99 2.48 -20.03
CA ASP A 209 -2.93 3.61 -20.08
C ASP A 209 -2.95 4.38 -18.75
N ALA A 210 -2.93 3.65 -17.63
CA ALA A 210 -2.81 4.22 -16.29
C ALA A 210 -1.47 4.95 -16.09
N PHE A 211 -0.37 4.36 -16.55
CA PHE A 211 0.95 4.98 -16.50
C PHE A 211 1.02 6.26 -17.35
N GLU A 212 0.41 6.26 -18.55
CA GLU A 212 0.34 7.47 -19.38
C GLU A 212 -0.54 8.57 -18.75
N ALA A 213 -1.61 8.20 -18.05
CA ALA A 213 -2.41 9.16 -17.29
C ALA A 213 -1.64 9.75 -16.11
N LEU A 214 -0.90 8.92 -15.37
CA LEU A 214 0.03 9.37 -14.33
C LEU A 214 1.07 10.33 -14.89
N ARG A 215 1.64 10.02 -16.06
CA ARG A 215 2.62 10.89 -16.73
C ARG A 215 2.04 12.25 -17.11
N ARG A 216 0.79 12.28 -17.61
CA ARG A 216 0.07 13.53 -17.91
C ARG A 216 -0.28 14.36 -16.67
N TYR A 217 -0.38 13.74 -15.50
CA TYR A 217 -0.62 14.44 -14.24
C TYR A 217 0.60 15.23 -13.75
N GLU A 218 1.79 14.91 -14.25
CA GLU A 218 3.07 15.56 -13.89
C GLU A 218 3.28 15.65 -12.36
N PRO A 219 3.27 14.51 -11.65
CA PRO A 219 3.38 14.49 -10.21
C PRO A 219 4.76 14.97 -9.73
N THR A 220 4.77 15.69 -8.61
CA THR A 220 6.02 16.07 -7.93
C THR A 220 6.56 14.95 -7.03
N LEU A 221 5.68 14.02 -6.64
CA LEU A 221 5.97 12.84 -5.85
C LEU A 221 5.06 11.70 -6.33
N ILE A 222 5.62 10.50 -6.49
CA ILE A 222 4.87 9.28 -6.77
C ILE A 222 5.07 8.32 -5.61
N ALA A 223 3.98 8.02 -4.90
CA ALA A 223 3.92 6.89 -3.97
C ALA A 223 3.34 5.68 -4.70
N VAL A 224 3.84 4.48 -4.38
CA VAL A 224 3.46 3.25 -5.09
C VAL A 224 2.94 2.22 -4.09
N SER A 225 1.70 1.78 -4.28
CA SER A 225 1.19 0.55 -3.67
C SER A 225 1.62 -0.63 -4.54
N ALA A 226 2.68 -1.29 -4.13
CA ALA A 226 3.32 -2.35 -4.91
C ALA A 226 2.85 -3.74 -4.49
N GLY A 227 1.61 -4.10 -4.85
CA GLY A 227 1.13 -5.48 -4.77
C GLY A 227 1.68 -6.33 -5.92
N PHE A 228 2.06 -7.57 -5.63
CA PHE A 228 2.63 -8.50 -6.63
C PHE A 228 1.72 -9.71 -6.88
N ASP A 229 0.46 -9.59 -6.48
CA ASP A 229 -0.58 -10.62 -6.54
C ASP A 229 -1.36 -10.62 -7.87
N ALA A 230 -1.03 -9.72 -8.80
CA ALA A 230 -1.38 -9.85 -10.22
C ALA A 230 -0.46 -10.85 -10.97
N TYR A 231 0.34 -11.63 -10.23
CA TYR A 231 1.17 -12.68 -10.79
C TYR A 231 0.30 -13.89 -11.15
N TYR A 232 0.48 -14.47 -12.35
CA TYR A 232 -0.33 -15.60 -12.85
C TYR A 232 -0.39 -16.84 -11.93
N GLY A 233 0.55 -16.97 -10.99
CA GLY A 233 0.61 -18.07 -10.02
C GLY A 233 0.21 -17.66 -8.60
N ASP A 234 -0.32 -16.45 -8.41
CA ASP A 234 -0.84 -16.01 -7.13
C ASP A 234 -2.18 -16.71 -6.83
N PRO A 235 -2.40 -17.26 -5.62
CA PRO A 235 -3.63 -17.97 -5.31
C PRO A 235 -4.82 -17.04 -4.97
N LEU A 236 -4.62 -15.73 -4.92
CA LEU A 236 -5.65 -14.76 -4.51
C LEU A 236 -6.32 -14.03 -5.68
N SER A 237 -5.87 -14.27 -6.92
CA SER A 237 -6.41 -13.58 -8.09
C SER A 237 -6.48 -14.48 -9.32
N ASP A 238 -7.21 -14.00 -10.33
CA ASP A 238 -7.34 -14.61 -11.66
C ASP A 238 -6.83 -13.65 -12.76
N ALA A 239 -5.86 -12.80 -12.43
CA ALA A 239 -5.37 -11.71 -13.29
C ALA A 239 -4.31 -12.11 -14.34
#